data_AF-A0A1V5ZQ20-F1
#
_entry.id   AF-A0A1V5ZQ20-F1
#
_cell.length_a   1.000
_cell.length_b   1.000
_cell.length_c   1.000
_cell.angle_alpha   90.00
_cell.angle_beta   90.00
_cell.angle_gamma   90.00
#
_symmetry.space_group_name_H-M   'P 1'
#
loop_
_entity.id
_entity.type
_entity.pdbx_description
1 polymer ?
#
loop_
_entity_poly.entity_id
_entity_poly.type
_entity_poly.pdbx_seq_one_letter_code
_entity_poly.pdbx_strand_id
1 'polypeptide(L)'
;MKIHIKNLKLFEQKKEAIRQAGKGAFYVIADFDKTLTYGTFNGKKIPSIIALLRDGNHLTEDYAPKAHALFNHYHAIEHDSSLSLDYRESQMQEWWEKHNQLLIDSKLRFADIEDIAQNGDLQLRSAVPSFLQKLDEN
;
A
#
# COMPACT_ATOMS: atom_id res chain seq x y z
N MET A 1 18.36 5.93 8.47
CA MET A 1 17.82 6.10 7.10
C MET A 1 18.96 6.51 6.19
N LYS A 2 19.18 5.81 5.07
CA LYS A 2 20.18 6.20 4.08
C LYS A 2 19.47 6.96 2.97
N ILE A 3 19.75 8.26 2.82
CA ILE A 3 19.19 9.07 1.74
C ILE A 3 20.05 8.84 0.50
N HIS A 4 19.43 8.43 -0.61
CA HIS A 4 20.11 8.27 -1.89
C HIS A 4 19.48 9.21 -2.92
N ILE A 5 20.25 10.13 -3.45
CA ILE A 5 19.82 11.09 -4.48
C ILE A 5 20.70 10.91 -5.71
N LYS A 6 20.13 10.39 -6.80
CA LYS A 6 20.86 10.10 -8.05
C LYS A 6 21.37 11.36 -8.75
N ASN A 7 20.57 12.45 -8.74
CA ASN A 7 20.91 13.71 -9.40
C ASN A 7 20.60 14.89 -8.46
N LEU A 8 21.62 15.39 -7.78
CA LEU A 8 21.51 16.50 -6.83
C LEU A 8 21.06 17.81 -7.48
N LYS A 9 21.52 18.10 -8.70
CA LYS A 9 21.15 19.33 -9.40
C LYS A 9 19.66 19.36 -9.72
N LEU A 10 19.12 18.28 -10.28
CA LEU A 10 17.70 18.17 -10.60
C LEU A 10 16.84 18.18 -9.33
N PHE A 11 17.30 17.55 -8.25
CA PHE A 11 16.62 17.59 -6.96
C PHE A 11 16.45 19.02 -6.44
N GLU A 12 17.52 19.82 -6.43
CA GLU A 12 17.48 21.21 -5.98
C GLU A 12 16.59 22.08 -6.89
N GLN A 13 16.62 21.87 -8.21
CA GLN A 13 15.72 22.56 -9.15
C GLN A 13 14.25 22.28 -8.86
N LYS A 14 13.87 21.01 -8.64
CA LYS A 14 12.48 20.64 -8.31
C LYS A 14 12.04 21.21 -6.97
N LYS A 15 12.92 21.20 -5.97
CA LYS A 15 12.64 21.76 -4.64
C LYS A 15 12.35 23.27 -4.73
N GLU A 16 13.15 24.02 -5.48
CA GLU A 16 12.94 25.46 -5.65
C GLU A 16 11.68 25.76 -6.46
N ALA A 17 11.39 24.98 -7.51
CA ALA A 17 10.15 25.12 -8.28
C ALA A 17 8.89 24.93 -7.41
N ILE A 18 8.87 23.92 -6.53
CA ILE A 18 7.78 23.70 -5.57
C ILE A 18 7.65 24.91 -4.62
N ARG A 19 8.78 25.44 -4.14
CA ARG A 19 8.81 26.61 -3.25
C ARG A 19 8.23 27.86 -3.91
N GLN A 20 8.56 28.09 -5.18
CA GLN A 20 8.10 29.25 -5.95
C GLN A 20 6.63 29.16 -6.35
N ALA A 21 6.13 27.96 -6.68
CA ALA A 21 4.73 27.74 -6.99
C ALA A 21 3.80 28.04 -5.79
N GLY A 22 4.32 27.87 -4.58
CA GLY A 22 3.61 28.18 -3.34
C GLY A 22 2.51 27.16 -2.99
N LYS A 23 1.91 27.33 -1.81
CA LYS A 23 0.97 26.34 -1.25
C LYS A 23 -0.28 26.10 -2.10
N GLY A 24 -0.80 27.14 -2.78
CA GLY A 24 -2.03 27.05 -3.57
C GLY A 24 -1.91 26.18 -4.83
N ALA A 25 -0.68 25.84 -5.24
CA ALA A 25 -0.40 24.97 -6.37
C ALA A 25 0.22 23.63 -5.93
N PHE A 26 0.29 23.36 -4.62
CA PHE A 26 0.92 22.17 -4.07
C PHE A 26 -0.11 21.07 -3.79
N TYR A 27 0.09 19.92 -4.41
CA TYR A 27 -0.71 18.72 -4.19
C TYR A 27 0.21 17.54 -3.91
N VAL A 28 -0.23 16.65 -3.02
CA VAL A 28 0.47 15.41 -2.67
C VAL A 28 -0.32 14.24 -3.23
N ILE A 29 0.36 13.40 -4.02
CA ILE A 29 -0.12 12.07 -4.41
C ILE A 29 0.83 11.07 -3.75
N ALA A 30 0.30 10.22 -2.89
CA ALA A 30 1.07 9.24 -2.15
C ALA A 30 0.36 7.89 -2.16
N ASP A 31 1.15 6.83 -2.28
CA ASP A 31 0.73 5.47 -1.98
C ASP A 31 0.54 5.30 -0.46
N PHE A 32 -0.20 4.27 -0.04
CA PHE A 32 -0.53 4.03 1.36
C PHE A 32 0.34 2.94 2.00
N ASP A 33 0.21 1.69 1.54
CA ASP A 33 0.85 0.53 2.13
C ASP A 33 2.38 0.61 2.01
N LYS A 34 3.08 0.51 3.15
CA LYS A 34 4.55 0.64 3.26
C LYS A 34 5.10 2.01 2.83
N THR A 35 4.25 2.96 2.46
CA THR A 35 4.59 4.36 2.15
C THR A 35 4.17 5.28 3.30
N LEU A 36 2.86 5.42 3.57
CA LEU A 36 2.35 6.09 4.76
C LEU A 36 2.40 5.15 5.98
N THR A 37 2.26 3.85 5.76
CA THR A 37 2.49 2.83 6.80
C THR A 37 3.94 2.34 6.79
N TYR A 38 4.40 1.74 7.89
CA TYR A 38 5.68 1.06 7.91
C TYR A 38 5.61 -0.23 7.08
N GLY A 39 6.70 -0.60 6.39
CA GLY A 39 6.86 -1.96 5.85
C GLY A 39 7.48 -2.95 6.84
N THR A 40 8.25 -2.43 7.81
CA THR A 40 8.79 -3.16 8.94
C THR A 40 8.76 -2.24 10.16
N PHE A 41 8.26 -2.73 11.29
CA PHE A 41 8.19 -2.01 12.55
C PHE A 41 8.66 -2.93 13.69
N ASN A 42 9.58 -2.47 14.54
CA ASN A 42 10.19 -3.25 15.63
C ASN A 42 10.71 -4.65 15.19
N GLY A 43 11.31 -4.73 13.99
CA GLY A 43 11.85 -5.98 13.45
C GLY A 43 10.80 -6.94 12.87
N LYS A 44 9.51 -6.61 12.95
CA LYS A 44 8.42 -7.38 12.33
C LYS A 44 8.00 -6.74 11.02
N LYS A 45 7.75 -7.55 10.00
CA LYS A 45 7.12 -7.07 8.75
C LYS A 45 5.69 -6.66 9.06
N ILE A 46 5.32 -5.46 8.65
CA ILE A 46 3.95 -4.97 8.78
C ILE A 46 3.21 -5.35 7.49
N PRO A 47 2.04 -6.00 7.61
CA PRO A 47 1.24 -6.42 6.47
C PRO A 47 0.68 -5.22 5.70
N SER A 48 0.31 -5.44 4.44
CA SER A 48 -0.61 -4.53 3.73
C SER A 48 -2.03 -4.69 4.28
N ILE A 49 -2.93 -3.77 3.94
CA ILE A 49 -4.35 -3.88 4.33
C ILE A 49 -4.96 -5.22 3.89
N ILE A 50 -4.69 -5.64 2.65
CA ILE A 50 -5.21 -6.92 2.13
C ILE A 50 -4.66 -8.13 2.89
N ALA A 51 -3.42 -8.05 3.38
CA ALA A 51 -2.84 -9.11 4.18
C ALA A 51 -3.49 -9.19 5.58
N LEU A 52 -3.86 -8.05 6.19
CA LEU A 52 -4.65 -8.05 7.43
C LEU A 52 -5.99 -8.76 7.24
N LEU A 53 -6.69 -8.47 6.14
CA LEU A 53 -7.96 -9.13 5.84
C LEU A 53 -7.80 -10.64 5.64
N ARG A 54 -6.77 -11.05 4.89
CA ARG A 54 -6.46 -12.46 4.60
C ARG A 54 -6.11 -13.25 5.86
N ASP A 55 -5.29 -12.67 6.72
CA ASP A 55 -4.69 -13.38 7.85
C ASP A 55 -5.55 -13.22 9.14
N GLY A 56 -6.52 -12.30 9.14
CA GLY A 56 -7.33 -11.93 10.32
C GLY A 56 -8.63 -12.70 10.53
N ASN A 57 -8.96 -13.66 9.66
CA ASN A 57 -10.16 -14.53 9.78
C ASN A 57 -11.49 -13.75 9.93
N HIS A 58 -11.62 -12.60 9.24
CA HIS A 58 -12.83 -11.77 9.28
C HIS A 58 -13.94 -12.24 8.35
N LEU A 59 -13.60 -13.07 7.37
CA LEU A 59 -14.49 -13.51 6.29
C LEU A 59 -14.84 -15.00 6.42
N THR A 60 -15.44 -15.58 5.38
CA THR A 60 -15.77 -17.01 5.35
C THR A 60 -14.53 -17.90 5.60
N GLU A 61 -14.73 -19.08 6.19
CA GLU A 61 -13.62 -20.00 6.54
C GLU A 61 -12.72 -20.37 5.36
N ASP A 62 -13.26 -20.35 4.13
CA ASP A 62 -12.55 -20.66 2.90
C ASP A 62 -11.87 -19.44 2.24
N TYR A 63 -12.09 -18.22 2.75
CA TYR A 63 -11.49 -17.00 2.21
C TYR A 63 -9.97 -17.03 2.32
N ALA A 64 -9.44 -17.20 3.53
CA ALA A 64 -8.01 -17.17 3.81
C ALA A 64 -7.21 -18.17 2.94
N PRO A 65 -7.57 -19.47 2.84
CA PRO A 65 -6.82 -20.41 2.01
C PRO A 65 -6.88 -20.04 0.51
N LYS A 66 -8.03 -19.55 0.00
CA LYS A 66 -8.15 -19.11 -1.40
C LYS A 66 -7.32 -17.86 -1.68
N ALA A 67 -7.37 -16.88 -0.78
CA ALA A 67 -6.60 -15.64 -0.89
C ALA A 67 -5.09 -15.88 -0.78
N HIS A 68 -4.64 -16.84 0.05
CA HIS A 68 -3.24 -17.27 0.09
C HIS A 68 -2.81 -17.96 -1.20
N ALA A 69 -3.67 -18.79 -1.80
CA ALA A 69 -3.36 -19.43 -3.08
C ALA A 69 -3.16 -18.40 -4.20
N LEU A 70 -4.04 -17.39 -4.27
CA LEU A 70 -3.87 -16.25 -5.19
C LEU A 70 -2.55 -15.51 -4.92
N PHE A 71 -2.29 -15.15 -3.66
CA PHE A 71 -1.06 -14.45 -3.29
C PHE A 71 0.19 -15.24 -3.68
N ASN A 72 0.28 -16.53 -3.34
CA ASN A 72 1.46 -17.34 -3.61
C ASN A 72 1.76 -17.46 -5.11
N HIS A 73 0.72 -17.51 -5.95
CA HIS A 73 0.88 -17.56 -7.40
C HIS A 73 1.31 -16.21 -7.98
N TYR A 74 0.54 -15.15 -7.72
CA TYR A 74 0.74 -13.86 -8.39
C TYR A 74 1.92 -13.07 -7.83
N HIS A 75 2.21 -13.19 -6.53
CA HIS A 75 3.35 -12.50 -5.92
C HIS A 75 4.71 -13.00 -6.46
N ALA A 76 4.79 -14.29 -6.81
CA ALA A 76 5.97 -14.84 -7.48
C ALA A 76 6.18 -14.20 -8.86
N ILE A 77 5.09 -13.98 -9.61
CA ILE A 77 5.10 -13.31 -10.91
C ILE A 77 5.47 -11.83 -10.78
N GLU A 78 4.87 -11.13 -9.82
CA GLU A 78 5.11 -9.69 -9.54
C GLU A 78 6.62 -9.39 -9.40
N HIS A 79 7.31 -10.25 -8.63
CA HIS A 79 8.72 -10.09 -8.30
C HIS A 79 9.70 -10.68 -9.33
N ASP A 80 9.22 -11.41 -10.33
CA ASP A 80 10.09 -12.02 -11.33
C ASP A 80 10.56 -10.99 -12.37
N SER A 81 11.77 -10.46 -12.16
CA SER A 81 12.40 -9.50 -13.07
C SER A 81 12.77 -10.05 -14.45
N SER A 82 12.69 -11.37 -14.67
CA SER A 82 12.92 -11.99 -15.98
C SER A 82 11.71 -11.86 -16.91
N LEU A 83 10.51 -11.63 -16.34
CA LEU A 83 9.28 -11.43 -17.09
C LEU A 83 9.15 -10.00 -17.59
N SER A 84 8.49 -9.82 -18.74
CA SER A 84 8.20 -8.49 -19.27
C SER A 84 7.30 -7.70 -18.31
N LEU A 85 7.42 -6.37 -18.36
CA LEU A 85 6.56 -5.49 -17.56
C LEU A 85 5.09 -5.69 -17.95
N ASP A 86 4.77 -5.64 -19.25
CA ASP A 86 3.41 -5.82 -19.77
C ASP A 86 2.77 -7.14 -19.31
N TYR A 87 3.54 -8.23 -19.29
CA TYR A 87 3.05 -9.51 -18.78
C TYR A 87 2.72 -9.41 -17.30
N ARG A 88 3.66 -8.91 -16.49
CA ARG A 88 3.44 -8.76 -15.04
C ARG A 88 2.26 -7.85 -14.73
N GLU A 89 2.08 -6.76 -15.48
CA GLU A 89 0.94 -5.86 -15.35
C GLU A 89 -0.39 -6.58 -15.62
N SER A 90 -0.47 -7.36 -16.71
CA SER A 90 -1.67 -8.16 -17.00
C SER A 90 -2.00 -9.17 -15.89
N GLN A 91 -0.97 -9.76 -15.28
CA GLN A 91 -1.13 -10.73 -14.19
C GLN A 91 -1.53 -10.06 -12.88
N MET A 92 -1.08 -8.82 -12.61
CA MET A 92 -1.55 -8.03 -11.48
C MET A 92 -3.03 -7.64 -11.63
N GLN A 93 -3.46 -7.30 -12.85
CA GLN A 93 -4.87 -7.05 -13.13
C GLN A 93 -5.72 -8.30 -12.87
N GLU A 94 -5.32 -9.44 -13.43
CA GLU A 94 -6.04 -10.71 -13.23
C GLU A 94 -6.09 -11.10 -11.74
N TRP A 95 -5.00 -10.88 -11.00
CA TRP A 95 -4.97 -11.11 -9.55
C TRP A 95 -6.03 -10.26 -8.84
N TRP A 96 -6.06 -8.96 -9.09
CA TRP A 96 -7.04 -8.06 -8.46
C TRP A 96 -8.48 -8.42 -8.84
N GLU A 97 -8.74 -8.78 -10.09
CA GLU A 97 -10.07 -9.23 -10.54
C GLU A 97 -10.53 -10.48 -9.77
N LYS A 98 -9.67 -11.51 -9.66
CA LYS A 98 -9.98 -12.74 -8.92
C LYS A 98 -10.13 -12.49 -7.43
N HIS A 99 -9.27 -11.67 -6.83
CA HIS A 99 -9.34 -11.35 -5.41
C HIS A 99 -10.62 -10.54 -5.11
N ASN A 100 -10.99 -9.58 -5.95
CA ASN A 100 -12.23 -8.82 -5.80
C ASN A 100 -13.46 -9.72 -5.86
N GLN A 101 -13.51 -10.68 -6.79
CA GLN A 101 -14.59 -11.66 -6.84
C GLN A 101 -14.64 -12.50 -5.56
N LEU A 102 -13.48 -12.95 -5.05
CA LEU A 102 -13.40 -13.70 -3.80
C LEU A 102 -13.94 -12.88 -2.61
N LEU A 103 -13.65 -11.58 -2.53
CA LEU A 103 -14.21 -10.71 -1.48
C LEU A 103 -15.73 -10.59 -1.54
N ILE A 104 -16.29 -10.51 -2.75
CA ILE A 104 -17.74 -10.48 -2.98
C ILE A 104 -18.37 -11.80 -2.52
N ASP A 105 -17.81 -12.93 -2.96
CA ASP A 105 -18.32 -14.27 -2.61
C ASP A 105 -18.25 -14.54 -1.10
N SER A 106 -17.19 -14.03 -0.46
CA SER A 106 -16.99 -14.09 0.99
C SER A 106 -17.78 -13.04 1.77
N LYS A 107 -18.61 -12.22 1.09
CA LYS A 107 -19.53 -11.24 1.68
C LYS A 107 -18.82 -10.20 2.57
N LEU A 108 -17.70 -9.65 2.12
CA LEU A 108 -17.02 -8.55 2.82
C LEU A 108 -18.01 -7.41 3.13
N ARG A 109 -18.04 -6.97 4.40
CA ARG A 109 -18.86 -5.85 4.87
C ARG A 109 -17.99 -4.71 5.35
N PHE A 110 -18.58 -3.53 5.42
CA PHE A 110 -17.93 -2.35 5.98
C PHE A 110 -17.44 -2.57 7.42
N ALA A 111 -18.22 -3.29 8.25
CA ALA A 111 -17.84 -3.58 9.63
C ALA A 111 -16.54 -4.41 9.73
N ASP A 112 -16.26 -5.28 8.76
CA ASP A 112 -15.03 -6.07 8.72
C ASP A 112 -13.82 -5.18 8.39
N ILE A 113 -14.02 -4.11 7.60
CA ILE A 113 -13.01 -3.10 7.30
C ILE A 113 -12.76 -2.20 8.52
N GLU A 114 -13.82 -1.79 9.23
CA GLU A 114 -13.70 -1.00 10.47
C GLU A 114 -12.91 -1.76 11.54
N ASP A 115 -13.19 -3.06 11.70
CA ASP A 115 -12.47 -3.92 12.63
C ASP A 115 -10.97 -3.97 12.29
N ILE A 116 -10.60 -4.16 11.02
CA ILE A 116 -9.20 -4.15 10.58
C ILE A 116 -8.56 -2.78 10.82
N ALA A 117 -9.27 -1.68 10.56
CA ALA A 117 -8.74 -0.34 10.75
C ALA A 117 -8.49 0.00 12.23
N GLN A 118 -9.28 -0.57 13.14
CA GLN A 118 -9.19 -0.32 14.59
C GLN A 118 -8.25 -1.30 15.30
N ASN A 119 -8.30 -2.58 14.91
CA ASN A 119 -7.69 -3.70 15.64
C ASN A 119 -6.55 -4.38 14.85
N GLY A 120 -6.39 -4.08 13.56
CA GLY A 120 -5.31 -4.62 12.74
C GLY A 120 -3.94 -4.07 13.15
N ASP A 121 -2.89 -4.89 12.99
CA ASP A 121 -1.49 -4.48 13.24
C ASP A 121 -0.98 -3.60 12.08
N LEU A 122 -1.56 -2.40 11.96
CA LEU A 122 -1.22 -1.38 10.99
C LEU A 122 -0.63 -0.16 11.70
N GLN A 123 0.56 0.27 11.27
CA GLN A 123 1.26 1.39 11.89
C GLN A 123 1.62 2.45 10.86
N LEU A 124 1.03 3.64 10.99
CA LEU A 124 1.49 4.83 10.27
C LEU A 124 2.92 5.17 10.67
N ARG A 125 3.71 5.67 9.70
CA ARG A 125 5.03 6.24 9.98
C ARG A 125 4.88 7.42 10.93
N SER A 126 5.81 7.55 11.87
CA SER A 126 5.71 8.49 13.01
C SER A 126 5.42 9.95 12.63
N ALA A 127 5.89 10.41 11.46
CA ALA A 127 5.67 11.77 10.98
C ALA A 127 4.42 11.95 10.11
N VAL A 128 3.68 10.88 9.78
CA VAL A 128 2.49 10.97 8.91
C VAL A 128 1.37 11.78 9.57
N PRO A 129 1.04 11.61 10.86
CA PRO A 129 0.00 12.44 11.48
C PRO A 129 0.29 13.95 11.39
N SER A 130 1.51 14.38 11.72
CA SER A 130 1.89 15.80 11.63
C SER A 130 2.01 16.29 10.19
N PHE A 131 2.42 15.42 9.26
CA PHE A 131 2.42 15.71 7.84
C PHE A 131 1.00 15.99 7.31
N LEU A 132 0.04 15.11 7.62
CA LEU A 132 -1.36 15.28 7.21
C LEU A 132 -1.98 16.52 7.84
N GLN A 133 -1.74 16.77 9.13
CA GLN A 133 -2.17 18.00 9.80
C GLN A 133 -1.63 19.24 9.07
N LYS A 134 -0.36 19.23 8.66
CA LYS A 134 0.23 20.37 7.94
C LYS A 134 -0.36 20.59 6.55
N LEU A 135 -0.84 19.53 5.90
CA LEU A 135 -1.53 19.63 4.63
C LEU A 135 -2.92 20.24 4.80
N ASP A 136 -3.63 19.88 5.87
CA ASP A 136 -4.98 20.37 6.20
C ASP A 136 -5.01 21.86 6.61
N GLU A 137 -3.92 22.37 7.17
CA GLU A 137 -3.75 23.81 7.49
C GLU A 137 -3.68 24.73 6.25
N ASN A 138 -3.57 24.20 5.04
CA ASN A 138 -3.36 25.00 3.82
C ASN A 138 -4.64 25.55 3.21
#